data_AF-M5G3W0-F1
#
_entry.id   AF-M5G3W0-F1
#
_cell.length_a   1.000
_cell.length_b   1.000
_cell.length_c   1.000
_cell.angle_alpha   90.00
_cell.angle_beta   90.00
_cell.angle_gamma   90.00
#
_symmetry.space_group_name_H-M   'P 1'
#
loop_
_entity.id
_entity.type
_entity.pdbx_description
1 polymer ?
#
loop_
_entity_poly.entity_id
_entity_poly.type
_entity_poly.pdbx_seq_one_letter_code
_entity_poly.pdbx_strand_id
1 'polypeptide(L)'
;MSETLVDSSPRTNSTFETLVNSSTGTTSNGTSETLVIASPRTNGSTGSPLPELPGLLPDVRERVFRHSGLADNNDRLSLLGATILPLVVTEWLMDSRPLAASGELTQQRSLRVDKKVVAKWSRMYDLPNRLNCAANEMMVRASIPAQSQVFYAYIGAIRQTEDPGEDEDEYGWTQVNRFVRRLLDADPTLTLRE
;
A
#
# COMPACT_ATOMS: atom_id res chain seq x y z
N MET A 1 59.71 -26.90 0.39
CA MET A 1 58.93 -26.84 1.65
C MET A 1 57.50 -26.53 1.23
N SER A 2 56.75 -27.44 0.60
CA SER A 2 56.37 -28.82 0.97
C SER A 2 55.28 -28.85 2.06
N GLU A 3 54.18 -29.55 1.72
CA GLU A 3 53.02 -30.05 2.49
C GLU A 3 51.70 -29.26 2.32
N THR A 4 50.79 -29.64 1.39
CA THR A 4 49.71 -30.69 1.37
C THR A 4 48.63 -30.56 2.47
N LEU A 5 47.38 -30.18 2.16
CA LEU A 5 46.23 -30.94 1.57
C LEU A 5 45.38 -31.66 2.64
N VAL A 6 44.14 -31.21 2.89
CA VAL A 6 42.99 -32.10 3.16
C VAL A 6 41.68 -31.43 2.71
N ASP A 7 40.98 -32.13 1.83
CA ASP A 7 39.65 -31.97 1.25
C ASP A 7 38.57 -32.54 2.20
N SER A 8 37.33 -32.02 2.16
CA SER A 8 36.12 -32.73 2.62
C SER A 8 34.84 -32.04 2.15
N SER A 9 34.40 -32.37 0.94
CA SER A 9 32.98 -32.34 0.55
C SER A 9 32.24 -33.58 1.11
N PRO A 10 30.90 -33.53 1.26
CA PRO A 10 30.08 -34.71 1.03
C PRO A 10 29.10 -34.48 -0.13
N ARG A 11 29.29 -35.29 -1.18
CA ARG A 11 28.26 -35.69 -2.14
C ARG A 11 27.48 -36.86 -1.55
N THR A 12 26.16 -36.81 -1.61
CA THR A 12 25.32 -38.02 -1.61
C THR A 12 24.25 -37.91 -2.70
N ASN A 13 24.38 -38.79 -3.69
CA ASN A 13 23.35 -39.16 -4.66
C ASN A 13 22.49 -40.30 -4.09
N SER A 14 21.34 -40.54 -4.75
CA SER A 14 20.36 -41.64 -4.57
C SER A 14 19.18 -41.23 -3.67
N THR A 15 17.93 -41.24 -4.12
CA THR A 15 17.26 -42.33 -4.83
C THR A 15 16.09 -41.81 -5.67
N PHE A 16 15.99 -42.34 -6.88
CA PHE A 16 14.86 -42.25 -7.81
C PHE A 16 13.80 -43.26 -7.36
N GLU A 17 12.61 -42.84 -6.94
CA GLU A 17 11.45 -43.74 -6.88
C GLU A 17 10.35 -43.22 -7.80
N THR A 18 10.22 -43.95 -8.91
CA THR A 18 9.05 -43.97 -9.77
C THR A 18 8.05 -44.96 -9.17
N LEU A 19 6.83 -44.50 -8.87
CA LEU A 19 5.70 -45.39 -8.65
C LEU A 19 4.51 -44.93 -9.49
N VAL A 20 4.27 -45.74 -10.53
CA VAL A 20 3.09 -45.79 -11.38
C VAL A 20 2.00 -46.58 -10.64
N ASN A 21 0.77 -46.06 -10.59
CA ASN A 21 -0.47 -46.77 -10.93
C ASN A 21 -1.68 -45.83 -10.74
N SER A 22 -2.42 -45.47 -11.78
CA SER A 22 -3.43 -46.27 -12.52
C SER A 22 -4.80 -46.22 -11.84
N SER A 23 -5.70 -45.52 -12.52
CA SER A 23 -7.10 -45.22 -12.24
C SER A 23 -8.01 -46.44 -12.33
N THR A 24 -8.98 -46.55 -11.40
CA THR A 24 -10.37 -47.06 -11.55
C THR A 24 -11.09 -46.58 -10.27
N GLY A 25 -12.28 -45.98 -10.20
CA GLY A 25 -13.48 -45.99 -11.04
C GLY A 25 -14.63 -46.56 -10.20
N THR A 26 -15.66 -45.73 -9.92
CA THR A 26 -17.10 -46.09 -9.70
C THR A 26 -17.75 -45.73 -8.34
N THR A 27 -18.56 -44.65 -8.41
CA THR A 27 -19.88 -44.32 -7.77
C THR A 27 -20.13 -44.42 -6.26
N SER A 28 -20.67 -43.32 -5.71
CA SER A 28 -22.07 -43.27 -5.23
C SER A 28 -22.56 -41.83 -4.95
N ASN A 29 -23.79 -41.56 -5.38
CA ASN A 29 -24.57 -40.32 -5.20
C ASN A 29 -24.73 -39.87 -3.75
N GLY A 30 -24.73 -38.55 -3.54
CA GLY A 30 -25.17 -37.90 -2.31
C GLY A 30 -25.46 -36.42 -2.59
N THR A 31 -26.73 -36.12 -2.84
CA THR A 31 -27.32 -34.78 -2.98
C THR A 31 -27.13 -33.93 -1.73
N SER A 32 -26.57 -32.73 -1.88
CA SER A 32 -26.84 -31.57 -1.03
C SER A 32 -26.63 -30.30 -1.83
N GLU A 33 -27.74 -29.72 -2.28
CA GLU A 33 -27.84 -28.33 -2.69
C GLU A 33 -27.47 -27.43 -1.50
N THR A 34 -26.57 -26.47 -1.70
CA THR A 34 -26.46 -25.31 -0.81
C THR A 34 -26.10 -24.08 -1.63
N LEU A 35 -27.17 -23.45 -2.11
CA LEU A 35 -27.46 -22.02 -2.03
C LEU A 35 -26.27 -21.05 -2.15
N VAL A 36 -26.13 -20.56 -3.38
CA VAL A 36 -25.77 -19.17 -3.74
C VAL A 36 -25.95 -18.16 -2.60
N ILE A 37 -24.84 -17.55 -2.19
CA ILE A 37 -24.85 -16.19 -1.63
C ILE A 37 -23.96 -15.34 -2.52
N ALA A 38 -24.55 -14.83 -3.59
CA ALA A 38 -24.03 -13.66 -4.28
C ALA A 38 -24.10 -12.49 -3.30
N SER A 39 -22.96 -11.92 -2.93
CA SER A 39 -22.93 -10.70 -2.14
C SER A 39 -23.63 -9.56 -2.89
N PRO A 40 -24.35 -8.67 -2.19
CA PRO A 40 -25.28 -7.75 -2.83
C PRO A 40 -24.54 -6.66 -3.61
N ARG A 41 -24.93 -6.46 -4.86
CA ARG A 41 -24.80 -5.19 -5.56
C ARG A 41 -25.85 -4.21 -5.02
N THR A 42 -25.42 -3.19 -4.29
CA THR A 42 -26.18 -1.95 -3.93
C THR A 42 -25.15 -0.93 -3.45
N ASN A 43 -25.06 0.34 -3.86
CA ASN A 43 -26.02 1.27 -4.43
C ASN A 43 -25.26 2.40 -5.15
N GLY A 44 -25.91 3.00 -6.15
CA GLY A 44 -25.49 4.28 -6.71
C GLY A 44 -25.53 5.38 -5.65
N SER A 45 -24.39 6.01 -5.42
CA SER A 45 -24.24 7.31 -4.77
C SER A 45 -23.49 8.20 -5.75
N THR A 46 -24.15 9.26 -6.21
CA THR A 46 -23.55 10.34 -7.00
C THR A 46 -22.59 11.13 -6.12
N GLY A 47 -21.38 10.61 -5.99
CA GLY A 47 -20.19 11.24 -5.43
C GLY A 47 -19.05 10.35 -5.84
N SER A 48 -18.04 10.88 -6.53
CA SER A 48 -16.96 10.05 -7.08
C SER A 48 -16.42 9.13 -5.98
N PRO A 49 -16.49 7.79 -6.14
CA PRO A 49 -16.02 6.87 -5.12
C PRO A 49 -14.52 7.14 -4.91
N LEU A 50 -14.07 7.19 -3.66
CA LEU A 50 -12.64 7.27 -3.36
C LEU A 50 -11.88 6.21 -4.17
N PRO A 51 -10.70 6.53 -4.71
CA PRO A 51 -9.93 5.52 -5.41
C PRO A 51 -9.60 4.36 -4.47
N GLU A 52 -9.61 3.15 -5.00
CA GLU A 52 -9.20 1.98 -4.22
C GLU A 52 -7.74 2.11 -3.78
N LEU A 53 -7.44 1.62 -2.57
CA LEU A 53 -6.08 1.56 -2.06
C LEU A 53 -5.25 0.56 -2.88
N PRO A 54 -4.06 0.95 -3.38
CA PRO A 54 -3.18 0.02 -4.08
C PRO A 54 -2.80 -1.19 -3.22
N GLY A 55 -2.69 -2.36 -3.84
CA GLY A 55 -2.19 -3.56 -3.18
C GLY A 55 -0.77 -3.35 -2.63
N LEU A 56 -0.47 -3.97 -1.49
CA LEU A 56 0.86 -3.96 -0.88
C LEU A 56 1.27 -5.41 -0.62
N LEU A 57 2.57 -5.70 -0.76
CA LEU A 57 3.15 -6.98 -0.35
C LEU A 57 2.91 -7.22 1.15
N PRO A 58 2.69 -8.47 1.59
CA PRO A 58 2.34 -8.78 2.98
C PRO A 58 3.33 -8.20 4.01
N ASP A 59 4.63 -8.36 3.77
CA ASP A 59 5.68 -7.93 4.70
C ASP A 59 5.73 -6.40 4.85
N VAL A 60 5.60 -5.68 3.73
CA VAL A 60 5.56 -4.21 3.74
C VAL A 60 4.26 -3.72 4.38
N ARG A 61 3.14 -4.41 4.11
CA ARG A 61 1.82 -4.08 4.66
C ARG A 61 1.82 -4.16 6.18
N GLU A 62 2.44 -5.17 6.79
CA GLU A 62 2.49 -5.26 8.25
C GLU A 62 3.21 -4.03 8.84
N ARG A 63 4.38 -3.69 8.28
CA ARG A 63 5.20 -2.57 8.75
C ARG A 63 4.48 -1.22 8.69
N VAL A 64 3.64 -0.98 7.68
CA VAL A 64 2.84 0.26 7.55
C VAL A 64 2.01 0.54 8.80
N PHE A 65 1.47 -0.49 9.45
CA PHE A 65 0.55 -0.34 10.57
C PHE A 65 1.24 -0.38 11.94
N ARG A 66 2.57 -0.45 12.00
CA ARG A 66 3.32 -0.46 13.26
C ARG A 66 3.65 0.98 13.68
N HIS A 67 3.02 1.46 14.75
CA HIS A 67 3.23 2.81 15.27
C HIS A 67 4.65 3.03 15.80
N SER A 68 5.11 4.29 15.86
CA SER A 68 6.49 4.70 16.21
C SER A 68 7.04 4.15 17.53
N GLY A 69 6.17 3.76 18.47
CA GLY A 69 6.55 3.15 19.75
C GLY A 69 6.90 1.65 19.71
N LEU A 70 6.89 1.02 18.53
CA LEU A 70 7.21 -0.41 18.34
C LEU A 70 8.57 -0.61 17.64
N ALA A 71 9.16 -1.80 17.80
CA ALA A 71 10.29 -2.21 16.98
C ALA A 71 9.85 -2.43 15.51
N ASP A 72 10.71 -2.05 14.57
CA ASP A 72 10.45 -2.02 13.12
C ASP A 72 9.13 -1.30 12.80
N ASN A 73 9.04 -0.04 13.23
CA ASN A 73 7.88 0.81 13.03
C ASN A 73 7.81 1.41 11.61
N ASN A 74 6.72 2.13 11.35
CA ASN A 74 6.46 2.75 10.06
C ASN A 74 7.20 4.09 9.83
N ASP A 75 8.12 4.52 10.70
CA ASP A 75 8.71 5.87 10.65
C ASP A 75 9.46 6.11 9.33
N ARG A 76 10.24 5.12 8.86
CA ARG A 76 10.99 5.22 7.59
C ARG A 76 10.06 5.29 6.38
N LEU A 77 8.99 4.50 6.38
CA LEU A 77 7.96 4.54 5.33
C LEU A 77 7.23 5.88 5.35
N SER A 78 6.87 6.37 6.54
CA SER A 78 6.22 7.67 6.69
C SER A 78 7.11 8.80 6.25
N LEU A 79 8.41 8.75 6.53
CA LEU A 79 9.37 9.74 6.07
C LEU A 79 9.39 9.79 4.55
N LEU A 80 9.53 8.63 3.89
CA LEU A 80 9.52 8.51 2.43
C LEU A 80 8.21 9.07 1.83
N GLY A 81 7.06 8.64 2.35
CA GLY A 81 5.76 9.10 1.85
C GLY A 81 5.50 10.59 2.09
N ALA A 82 6.01 11.16 3.19
CA ALA A 82 5.92 12.60 3.47
C ALA A 82 6.77 13.44 2.51
N THR A 83 7.80 12.88 1.89
CA THR A 83 8.56 13.51 0.80
C THR A 83 7.84 13.36 -0.54
N ILE A 84 7.30 12.17 -0.81
CA ILE A 84 6.67 11.82 -2.09
C ILE A 84 5.34 12.56 -2.30
N LEU A 85 4.48 12.61 -1.28
CA LEU A 85 3.15 13.19 -1.45
C LEU A 85 3.20 14.67 -1.89
N PRO A 86 3.99 15.56 -1.29
CA PRO A 86 4.16 16.92 -1.79
C PRO A 86 4.74 17.01 -3.19
N LEU A 87 5.63 16.10 -3.59
CA LEU A 87 6.18 16.06 -4.95
C LEU A 87 5.07 15.79 -5.97
N VAL A 88 4.32 14.70 -5.80
CA VAL A 88 3.22 14.35 -6.72
C VAL A 88 2.12 15.40 -6.75
N VAL A 89 1.80 16.01 -5.61
CA VAL A 89 0.85 17.13 -5.54
C VAL A 89 1.38 18.35 -6.31
N THR A 90 2.69 18.62 -6.26
CA THR A 90 3.31 19.72 -7.02
C THR A 90 3.20 19.47 -8.52
N GLU A 91 3.54 18.26 -8.97
CA GLU A 91 3.43 17.87 -10.39
C GLU A 91 1.98 17.96 -10.89
N TRP A 92 1.01 17.43 -10.11
CA TRP A 92 -0.41 17.55 -10.46
C TRP A 92 -0.88 19.01 -10.53
N LEU A 93 -0.39 19.90 -9.65
CA LEU A 93 -0.70 21.33 -9.71
C LEU A 93 -0.08 22.01 -10.94
N MET A 94 1.15 21.66 -11.30
CA MET A 94 1.80 22.19 -12.51
C MET A 94 1.06 21.76 -13.78
N ASP A 95 0.60 20.52 -13.84
CA ASP A 95 -0.17 19.99 -14.97
C ASP A 95 -1.57 20.63 -15.05
N SER A 96 -2.25 20.80 -13.91
CA SER A 96 -3.61 21.32 -13.84
C SER A 96 -3.70 22.85 -13.91
N ARG A 97 -2.61 23.57 -13.60
CA ARG A 97 -2.54 25.03 -13.62
C ARG A 97 -1.25 25.52 -14.29
N PRO A 98 -1.09 25.30 -15.61
CA PRO A 98 0.15 25.62 -16.32
C PRO A 98 0.48 27.13 -16.34
N LEU A 99 -0.49 27.99 -16.07
CA LEU A 99 -0.33 29.46 -16.03
C LEU A 99 -0.21 30.03 -14.60
N ALA A 100 -0.35 29.20 -13.57
CA ALA A 100 -0.27 29.67 -12.19
C ALA A 100 1.17 30.05 -11.80
N ALA A 101 1.30 31.10 -10.99
CA ALA A 101 2.59 31.53 -10.49
C ALA A 101 3.13 30.54 -9.46
N SER A 102 4.47 30.43 -9.35
CA SER A 102 5.13 29.54 -8.39
C SER A 102 4.66 29.73 -6.93
N GLY A 103 4.38 30.97 -6.51
CA GLY A 103 3.84 31.27 -5.19
C GLY A 103 2.43 30.68 -4.97
N GLU A 104 1.58 30.75 -5.99
CA GLU A 104 0.23 30.17 -5.96
C GLU A 104 0.31 28.63 -5.89
N LEU A 105 1.15 28.00 -6.73
CA LEU A 105 1.38 26.55 -6.69
C LEU A 105 1.86 26.10 -5.30
N THR A 106 2.77 26.86 -4.69
CA THR A 106 3.28 26.58 -3.34
C THR A 106 2.19 26.69 -2.27
N GLN A 107 1.33 27.71 -2.36
CA GLN A 107 0.19 27.89 -1.47
C GLN A 107 -0.81 26.73 -1.61
N GLN A 108 -1.18 26.41 -2.85
CA GLN A 108 -2.13 25.34 -3.17
C GLN A 108 -1.62 23.96 -2.77
N ARG A 109 -0.32 23.70 -2.93
CA ARG A 109 0.33 22.48 -2.44
C ARG A 109 0.21 22.38 -0.93
N SER A 110 0.56 23.46 -0.21
CA SER A 110 0.57 23.47 1.26
C SER A 110 -0.81 23.19 1.85
N LEU A 111 -1.88 23.67 1.20
CA LEU A 111 -3.26 23.35 1.59
C LEU A 111 -3.60 21.87 1.44
N ARG A 112 -3.09 21.21 0.39
CA ARG A 112 -3.40 19.80 0.09
C ARG A 112 -2.58 18.80 0.91
N VAL A 113 -1.37 19.19 1.33
CA VAL A 113 -0.49 18.33 2.15
C VAL A 113 -0.49 18.71 3.63
N ASP A 114 -1.42 19.56 4.06
CA ASP A 114 -1.60 19.85 5.48
C ASP A 114 -1.92 18.57 6.25
N LYS A 115 -1.33 18.40 7.44
CA LYS A 115 -1.50 17.19 8.25
C LYS A 115 -2.97 16.88 8.56
N LYS A 116 -3.85 17.88 8.67
CA LYS A 116 -5.28 17.67 8.91
C LYS A 116 -5.97 17.08 7.68
N VAL A 117 -5.57 17.52 6.48
CA VAL A 117 -6.06 16.98 5.20
C VAL A 117 -5.58 15.54 5.03
N VAL A 118 -4.30 15.29 5.27
CA VAL A 118 -3.73 13.94 5.19
C VAL A 118 -4.36 13.00 6.22
N ALA A 119 -4.59 13.47 7.45
CA ALA A 119 -5.30 12.72 8.48
C ALA A 119 -6.78 12.47 8.13
N LYS A 120 -7.44 13.40 7.42
CA LYS A 120 -8.78 13.18 6.86
C LYS A 120 -8.75 12.04 5.85
N TRP A 121 -7.83 12.05 4.87
CA TRP A 121 -7.70 10.95 3.90
C TRP A 121 -7.43 9.61 4.57
N SER A 122 -6.53 9.58 5.55
CA SER A 122 -6.28 8.39 6.37
C SER A 122 -7.55 7.78 6.96
N ARG A 123 -8.42 8.61 7.55
CA ARG A 123 -9.70 8.19 8.14
C ARG A 123 -10.71 7.73 7.11
N MET A 124 -10.73 8.33 5.91
CA MET A 124 -11.63 7.90 4.83
C MET A 124 -11.35 6.47 4.38
N TYR A 125 -10.12 6.00 4.56
CA TYR A 125 -9.67 4.63 4.28
C TYR A 125 -9.60 3.72 5.52
N ASP A 126 -10.04 4.21 6.67
CA ASP A 126 -10.00 3.47 7.94
C ASP A 126 -8.59 2.99 8.37
N LEU A 127 -7.52 3.64 7.86
CA LEU A 127 -6.14 3.26 8.19
C LEU A 127 -5.79 3.39 9.69
N PRO A 128 -6.26 4.42 10.42
CA PRO A 128 -5.91 4.57 11.83
C PRO A 128 -6.40 3.40 12.68
N ASN A 129 -7.56 2.82 12.37
CA ASN A 129 -8.12 1.70 13.13
C ASN A 129 -7.32 0.40 12.96
N ARG A 130 -6.43 0.36 11.97
CA ARG A 130 -5.52 -0.76 11.73
C ARG A 130 -4.17 -0.61 12.44
N LEU A 131 -3.88 0.54 13.04
CA LEU A 131 -2.62 0.78 13.73
C LEU A 131 -2.43 -0.13 14.94
N ASN A 132 -1.28 -0.80 15.00
CA ASN A 132 -0.78 -1.51 16.17
C ASN A 132 0.07 -0.55 17.03
N CYS A 133 -0.28 -0.42 18.31
CA CYS A 133 0.34 0.50 19.25
C CYS A 133 0.60 -0.21 20.58
N ALA A 134 1.73 0.08 21.24
CA ALA A 134 2.07 -0.55 22.52
C ALA A 134 1.16 -0.12 23.69
N ALA A 135 0.63 1.11 23.67
CA ALA A 135 -0.22 1.67 24.72
C ALA A 135 -1.11 2.80 24.16
N ASN A 136 -2.16 3.15 24.90
CA ASN A 136 -3.06 4.28 24.61
C ASN A 136 -3.65 4.27 23.20
N GLU A 137 -3.96 3.08 22.67
CA GLU A 137 -4.40 2.82 21.30
C GLU A 137 -5.51 3.78 20.84
N MET A 138 -6.56 3.96 21.65
CA MET A 138 -7.66 4.87 21.34
C MET A 138 -7.19 6.32 21.12
N MET A 139 -6.32 6.83 22.00
CA MET A 139 -5.79 8.20 21.88
C MET A 139 -4.86 8.33 20.67
N VAL A 140 -4.00 7.33 20.45
CA VAL A 140 -3.07 7.33 19.31
C VAL A 140 -3.85 7.33 18.01
N ARG A 141 -4.81 6.42 17.83
CA ARG A 141 -5.66 6.32 16.63
C ARG A 141 -6.50 7.56 16.37
N ALA A 142 -6.90 8.28 17.42
CA ALA A 142 -7.63 9.54 17.31
C ALA A 142 -6.72 10.74 16.96
N SER A 143 -5.40 10.63 17.13
CA SER A 143 -4.47 11.75 16.98
C SER A 143 -4.15 12.06 15.51
N ILE A 144 -4.17 13.35 15.14
CA ILE A 144 -3.79 13.82 13.80
C ILE A 144 -2.36 13.38 13.41
N PRO A 145 -1.34 13.43 14.30
CA PRO A 145 -0.01 12.95 13.98
C PRO A 145 0.00 11.48 13.54
N ALA A 146 -0.60 10.57 14.32
CA ALA A 146 -0.62 9.15 13.96
C ALA A 146 -1.44 8.87 12.70
N GLN A 147 -2.59 9.56 12.54
CA GLN A 147 -3.44 9.43 11.34
C GLN A 147 -2.71 9.87 10.07
N SER A 148 -2.02 11.02 10.12
CA SER A 148 -1.22 11.48 8.97
C SER A 148 -0.02 10.57 8.71
N GLN A 149 0.68 10.14 9.78
CA GLN A 149 1.83 9.24 9.71
C GLN A 149 1.50 7.90 9.03
N VAL A 150 0.39 7.24 9.40
CA VAL A 150 0.01 5.96 8.78
C VAL A 150 -0.33 6.12 7.30
N PHE A 151 -0.89 7.27 6.90
CA PHE A 151 -1.17 7.55 5.49
C PHE A 151 0.13 7.78 4.70
N TYR A 152 1.07 8.56 5.25
CA TYR A 152 2.39 8.70 4.64
C TYR A 152 3.11 7.36 4.54
N ALA A 153 3.06 6.54 5.58
CA ALA A 153 3.65 5.21 5.56
C ALA A 153 3.04 4.35 4.45
N TYR A 154 1.74 4.45 4.22
CA TYR A 154 1.08 3.78 3.12
C TYR A 154 1.62 4.23 1.75
N ILE A 155 1.76 5.54 1.52
CA ILE A 155 2.38 6.07 0.28
C ILE A 155 3.81 5.56 0.11
N GLY A 156 4.61 5.59 1.18
CA GLY A 156 5.98 5.07 1.17
C GLY A 156 6.04 3.57 0.83
N ALA A 157 5.07 2.78 1.30
CA ALA A 157 4.96 1.36 0.99
C ALA A 157 4.57 1.10 -0.45
N ILE A 158 3.66 1.89 -1.05
CA ILE A 158 3.34 1.78 -2.48
C ILE A 158 4.60 2.02 -3.31
N ARG A 159 5.42 3.01 -2.94
CA ARG A 159 6.69 3.28 -3.64
C ARG A 159 7.68 2.11 -3.58
N GLN A 160 7.65 1.31 -2.51
CA GLN A 160 8.49 0.12 -2.34
C GLN A 160 7.88 -1.14 -2.95
N THR A 161 6.72 -1.03 -3.61
CA THR A 161 6.12 -2.19 -4.28
C THR A 161 6.91 -2.47 -5.55
N GLU A 162 7.49 -3.67 -5.61
CA GLU A 162 8.17 -4.22 -6.78
C GLU A 162 7.15 -4.96 -7.64
N ASP A 163 7.28 -4.84 -8.97
CA ASP A 163 6.61 -5.74 -9.91
C ASP A 163 7.69 -6.64 -10.53
N PRO A 164 7.61 -7.97 -10.35
CA PRO A 164 8.61 -8.89 -10.90
C PRO A 164 8.63 -8.97 -12.44
N GLY A 165 7.81 -8.20 -13.16
CA GLY A 165 7.72 -8.20 -14.63
C GLY A 165 8.02 -6.88 -15.36
N GLU A 166 8.26 -5.77 -14.65
CA GLU A 166 8.58 -4.45 -15.23
C GLU A 166 9.93 -3.95 -14.68
N ASP A 167 10.55 -2.96 -15.33
CA ASP A 167 11.77 -2.33 -14.80
C ASP A 167 11.50 -1.84 -13.35
N GLU A 168 12.21 -2.46 -12.39
CA GLU A 168 11.92 -2.49 -10.95
C GLU A 168 11.74 -1.10 -10.29
N ASP A 169 12.22 -0.04 -10.93
CA ASP A 169 12.21 1.33 -10.42
C ASP A 169 10.95 2.16 -10.77
N GLU A 170 10.17 1.75 -11.77
CA GLU A 170 9.08 2.59 -12.32
C GLU A 170 7.67 2.20 -11.84
N TYR A 171 7.46 0.93 -11.49
CA TYR A 171 6.12 0.43 -11.11
C TYR A 171 5.56 1.11 -9.87
N GLY A 172 6.31 1.11 -8.77
CA GLY A 172 5.89 1.72 -7.50
C GLY A 172 5.62 3.22 -7.65
N TRP A 173 6.43 3.92 -8.45
CA TRP A 173 6.22 5.35 -8.74
C TRP A 173 4.93 5.61 -9.55
N THR A 174 4.67 4.79 -10.55
CA THR A 174 3.45 4.86 -11.37
C THR A 174 2.20 4.63 -10.54
N GLN A 175 2.24 3.65 -9.63
CA GLN A 175 1.12 3.35 -8.73
C GLN A 175 0.85 4.49 -7.74
N VAL A 176 1.89 5.08 -7.16
CA VAL A 176 1.74 6.27 -6.32
C VAL A 176 1.11 7.42 -7.10
N ASN A 177 1.65 7.75 -8.28
CA ASN A 177 1.14 8.86 -9.09
C ASN A 177 -0.33 8.67 -9.44
N ARG A 178 -0.69 7.48 -9.92
CA ARG A 178 -2.06 7.12 -10.27
C ARG A 178 -3.00 7.25 -9.07
N PHE A 179 -2.62 6.72 -7.92
CA PHE A 179 -3.44 6.76 -6.71
C PHE A 179 -3.63 8.19 -6.19
N VAL A 180 -2.54 8.93 -6.01
CA VAL A 180 -2.58 10.29 -5.46
C VAL A 180 -3.36 11.24 -6.37
N ARG A 181 -3.14 11.19 -7.69
CA ARG A 181 -3.88 12.03 -8.65
C ARG A 181 -5.38 11.75 -8.60
N ARG A 182 -5.78 10.48 -8.61
CA ARG A 182 -7.20 10.11 -8.45
C ARG A 182 -7.79 10.57 -7.11
N LEU A 183 -6.99 10.53 -6.04
CA LEU A 183 -7.43 10.99 -4.73
C LEU A 183 -7.64 12.51 -4.72
N LEU A 184 -6.75 13.27 -5.36
CA LEU A 184 -6.87 14.72 -5.51
C LEU A 184 -8.11 15.10 -6.35
N ASP A 185 -8.35 14.40 -7.44
CA ASP A 185 -9.51 14.64 -8.32
C ASP A 185 -10.84 14.28 -7.61
N ALA A 186 -10.82 13.30 -6.70
CA ALA A 186 -12.00 12.84 -5.98
C ALA A 186 -12.32 13.63 -4.71
N ASP A 187 -11.42 14.47 -4.18
CA ASP A 187 -11.68 15.24 -2.95
C ASP A 187 -12.31 16.61 -3.28
N PRO A 188 -13.65 16.77 -3.12
CA PRO A 188 -14.32 18.02 -3.48
C PRO A 188 -13.89 19.20 -2.61
N THR A 189 -13.34 18.95 -1.41
CA THR A 189 -12.86 20.02 -0.52
C THR A 189 -11.56 20.65 -1.01
N LEU A 190 -10.88 19.99 -1.95
CA LEU A 190 -9.64 20.42 -2.57
C LEU A 190 -9.86 20.83 -4.04
N THR A 191 -11.12 20.99 -4.45
CA THR A 191 -11.45 21.52 -5.78
C THR A 191 -10.73 22.83 -6.01
N LEU A 192 -10.17 22.94 -7.21
CA LEU A 192 -9.40 24.10 -7.65
C LEU A 192 -10.34 25.30 -7.66
N ARG A 193 -10.22 26.18 -6.65
CA ARG A 193 -10.86 27.50 -6.69
C ARG A 193 -10.06 28.39 -7.63
N GLU A 194 -10.73 28.93 -8.65
CA GLU A 194 -10.21 29.95 -9.58
C GLU A 194 -9.85 31.24 -8.85
#